data_AF-C5FI31-F1
#
_entry.id   AF-C5FI31-F1
#
_cell.length_a   1.000
_cell.length_b   1.000
_cell.length_c   1.000
_cell.angle_alpha   90.00
_cell.angle_beta   90.00
_cell.angle_gamma   90.00
#
_symmetry.space_group_name_H-M   'P 1'
#
loop_
_entity.id
_entity.type
_entity.pdbx_description
1 polymer ?
#
loop_
_entity_poly.entity_id
_entity_poly.type
_entity_poly.pdbx_seq_one_letter_code
_entity_poly.pdbx_strand_id
1 'polypeptide(L)'
;MAVGNRPTISTQALPPAESATFLESAFFSRNGPGAELPSPANVREQGTVQDPTLKGRNFGFQPVRYEHLSLIVKYGRAPQVTVAEGQLLWALRRVLPTVPVPEVYGWTHDNGQGFIYMELVKGVTLEQRWEFLDRTLKDCWNNRILNFILHSFSSCKTLTTAEPIYCSEKTVYRE
;
A
#
# COMPACT_ATOMS: atom_id res chain seq x y z
N MET A 1 32.87 3.83 16.38
CA MET A 1 32.11 2.79 15.66
C MET A 1 30.67 2.89 16.12
N ALA A 2 29.79 3.53 15.34
CA ALA A 2 28.38 3.61 15.67
C ALA A 2 27.74 2.27 15.30
N VAL A 3 27.23 1.54 16.30
CA VAL A 3 26.34 0.39 16.05
C VAL A 3 25.13 0.97 15.33
N GLY A 4 25.05 0.76 14.01
CA GLY A 4 23.94 1.21 13.20
C GLY A 4 22.67 0.59 13.74
N ASN A 5 21.87 1.38 14.45
CA ASN A 5 20.64 0.91 15.07
C ASN A 5 19.71 0.48 13.94
N ARG A 6 19.52 -0.84 13.78
CA ARG A 6 18.62 -1.36 12.75
C ARG A 6 17.21 -0.91 13.12
N PRO A 7 16.46 -0.30 12.20
CA PRO A 7 15.08 0.07 12.47
C PRO A 7 14.26 -1.17 12.80
N THR A 8 13.69 -1.24 14.00
CA THR A 8 12.85 -2.36 14.47
C THR A 8 11.55 -1.85 15.06
N ILE A 9 10.50 -2.67 14.97
CA ILE A 9 9.21 -2.42 15.60
C ILE A 9 8.80 -3.65 16.41
N SER A 10 8.27 -3.42 17.61
CA SER A 10 7.72 -4.48 18.44
C SER A 10 6.40 -4.99 17.85
N THR A 11 6.16 -6.29 17.89
CA THR A 11 4.86 -6.88 17.50
C THR A 11 3.72 -6.36 18.37
N GLN A 12 3.99 -5.99 19.63
CA GLN A 12 3.01 -5.37 20.53
C GLN A 12 2.64 -3.94 20.13
N ALA A 13 3.46 -3.29 19.31
CA ALA A 13 3.18 -1.95 18.79
C ALA A 13 2.35 -2.01 17.49
N LEU A 14 2.13 -3.19 16.92
CA LEU A 14 1.29 -3.33 15.73
C LEU A 14 -0.18 -3.11 16.10
N PRO A 15 -0.96 -2.39 15.27
CA PRO A 15 -2.37 -2.22 15.52
C PRO A 15 -3.11 -3.57 15.45
N PRO A 16 -4.28 -3.70 16.10
CA PRO A 16 -5.02 -4.95 16.19
C PRO A 16 -5.32 -5.58 14.83
N ALA A 17 -5.27 -6.92 14.77
CA ALA A 17 -5.55 -7.64 13.54
C ALA A 17 -7.03 -7.57 13.14
N GLU A 18 -7.96 -7.51 14.10
CA GLU A 18 -9.40 -7.57 13.81
C GLU A 18 -9.91 -6.34 13.06
N SER A 19 -9.61 -5.15 13.57
CA SER A 19 -9.92 -3.88 12.92
C SER A 19 -9.09 -2.75 13.51
N ALA A 20 -8.81 -1.75 12.70
CA ALA A 20 -8.14 -0.53 13.13
C ALA A 20 -8.60 0.65 12.26
N THR A 21 -8.73 1.82 12.87
CA THR A 21 -8.99 3.08 12.16
C THR A 21 -8.05 4.14 12.70
N PHE A 22 -7.28 4.76 11.82
CA PHE A 22 -6.27 5.76 12.18
C PHE A 22 -6.84 7.16 11.97
N LEU A 23 -7.50 7.69 13.00
CA LEU A 23 -8.15 9.01 12.96
C LEU A 23 -7.16 10.16 12.76
N GLU A 24 -5.89 9.93 13.10
CA GLU A 24 -4.77 10.84 12.85
C GLU A 24 -4.28 10.84 11.39
N SER A 25 -4.80 9.94 10.56
CA SER A 25 -4.35 9.80 9.17
C SER A 25 -4.77 10.97 8.28
N ALA A 26 -4.05 11.12 7.17
CA ALA A 26 -4.30 12.17 6.18
C ALA A 26 -5.74 12.13 5.62
N PHE A 27 -6.41 10.97 5.65
CA PHE A 27 -7.80 10.82 5.23
C PHE A 27 -8.75 11.71 6.03
N PHE A 28 -8.71 11.63 7.37
CA PHE A 28 -9.66 12.34 8.23
C PHE A 28 -9.37 13.84 8.28
N SER A 29 -8.09 14.22 8.22
CA SER A 29 -7.72 15.64 8.11
C SER A 29 -8.20 16.29 6.80
N ARG A 30 -8.22 15.53 5.69
CA ARG A 30 -8.56 16.04 4.36
C ARG A 30 -10.06 16.07 4.08
N ASN A 31 -10.81 15.08 4.58
CA ASN A 31 -12.23 14.91 4.28
C ASN A 31 -13.16 15.63 5.29
N GLY A 32 -12.61 16.28 6.30
CA GLY A 32 -13.34 17.15 7.22
C GLY A 32 -13.93 16.45 8.46
N PRO A 33 -14.59 17.20 9.34
CA PRO A 33 -15.20 16.66 10.56
C PRO A 33 -16.31 15.66 10.24
N GLY A 34 -16.26 14.48 10.85
CA GLY A 34 -17.24 13.41 10.60
C GLY A 34 -16.95 12.59 9.34
N ALA A 35 -15.77 12.73 8.73
CA ALA A 35 -15.34 11.83 7.68
C ALA A 35 -15.27 10.39 8.19
N GLU A 36 -15.80 9.46 7.40
CA GLU A 36 -15.81 8.03 7.71
C GLU A 36 -15.27 7.24 6.51
N LEU A 37 -14.62 6.11 6.80
CA LEU A 37 -14.21 5.18 5.76
C LEU A 37 -15.46 4.48 5.18
N PRO A 38 -15.51 4.25 3.86
CA PRO A 38 -16.64 3.55 3.24
C PRO A 38 -16.88 2.18 3.89
N SER A 39 -18.15 1.87 4.17
CA SER A 39 -18.51 0.56 4.74
C SER A 39 -18.15 -0.58 3.78
N PRO A 40 -17.90 -1.81 4.30
CA PRO A 40 -17.67 -2.99 3.46
C PRO A 40 -18.74 -3.23 2.39
N ALA A 41 -20.00 -2.92 2.71
CA ALA A 41 -21.10 -2.98 1.75
C ALA A 41 -20.93 -1.97 0.61
N ASN A 42 -20.65 -0.70 0.95
CA ASN A 42 -20.42 0.36 -0.04
C ASN A 42 -19.20 0.04 -0.93
N VAL A 43 -18.14 -0.52 -0.36
CA VAL A 43 -16.95 -0.96 -1.13
C VAL A 43 -17.32 -2.02 -2.16
N ARG A 44 -18.11 -3.03 -1.80
CA ARG A 44 -18.54 -4.09 -2.73
C ARG A 44 -19.47 -3.57 -3.83
N GLU A 45 -20.40 -2.68 -3.50
CA GLU A 45 -21.26 -2.03 -4.49
C GLU A 45 -20.42 -1.22 -5.47
N GLN A 46 -19.54 -0.37 -4.96
CA GLN A 46 -18.66 0.46 -5.77
C GLN A 46 -17.70 -0.37 -6.63
N GLY A 47 -17.21 -1.49 -6.12
CA GLY A 47 -16.41 -2.45 -6.90
C GLY A 47 -17.18 -3.04 -8.08
N THR A 48 -18.47 -3.35 -7.89
CA THR A 48 -19.35 -3.84 -8.96
C THR A 48 -19.64 -2.76 -10.01
N VAL A 49 -19.70 -1.48 -9.61
CA VAL A 49 -19.85 -0.35 -10.53
C VAL A 49 -18.58 -0.16 -11.38
N GLN A 50 -17.40 -0.26 -10.76
CA GLN A 50 -16.12 -0.08 -11.46
C GLN A 50 -15.75 -1.24 -12.37
N ASP A 51 -16.11 -2.46 -11.97
CA ASP A 51 -15.91 -3.67 -12.77
C ASP A 51 -17.17 -4.56 -12.67
N PRO A 52 -18.10 -4.44 -13.63
CA PRO A 52 -19.32 -5.24 -13.66
C PRO A 52 -19.07 -6.75 -13.72
N THR A 53 -17.88 -7.20 -14.12
CA THR A 53 -17.51 -8.63 -14.18
C THR A 53 -17.31 -9.24 -12.79
N LEU A 54 -17.20 -8.42 -11.75
CA LEU A 54 -17.10 -8.84 -10.35
C LEU A 54 -18.45 -9.25 -9.75
N LYS A 55 -19.57 -8.94 -10.41
CA LYS A 55 -20.91 -9.27 -9.91
C LYS A 55 -21.05 -10.79 -9.71
N GLY A 56 -21.27 -11.21 -8.46
CA GLY A 56 -21.39 -12.62 -8.09
C GLY A 56 -20.06 -13.38 -7.93
N ARG A 57 -18.91 -12.72 -8.13
CA ARG A 57 -17.58 -13.32 -7.88
C ARG A 57 -17.12 -12.96 -6.47
N ASN A 58 -17.05 -13.96 -5.59
CA ASN A 58 -16.50 -13.79 -4.23
C ASN A 58 -14.99 -13.59 -4.15
N PHE A 59 -14.30 -13.58 -5.31
CA PHE A 59 -12.84 -13.55 -5.43
C PHE A 59 -12.36 -12.34 -6.25
N GLY A 60 -13.16 -11.28 -6.36
CA GLY A 60 -12.76 -10.06 -7.06
C GLY A 60 -11.59 -9.37 -6.35
N PHE A 61 -10.36 -9.64 -6.79
CA PHE A 61 -9.13 -9.08 -6.22
C PHE A 61 -8.81 -7.65 -6.70
N GLN A 62 -9.76 -6.97 -7.34
CA GLN A 62 -9.52 -5.63 -7.89
C GLN A 62 -9.69 -4.59 -6.78
N PRO A 63 -8.68 -3.76 -6.51
CA PRO A 63 -8.80 -2.64 -5.59
C PRO A 63 -9.88 -1.65 -6.06
N VAL A 64 -10.72 -1.19 -5.14
CA VAL A 64 -11.79 -0.21 -5.43
C VAL A 64 -11.25 1.20 -5.21
N ARG A 65 -11.39 2.06 -6.22
CA ARG A 65 -10.84 3.42 -6.18
C ARG A 65 -11.90 4.45 -5.80
N TYR A 66 -11.57 5.32 -4.86
CA TYR A 66 -12.35 6.51 -4.51
C TYR A 66 -11.48 7.74 -4.77
N GLU A 67 -11.39 8.14 -6.06
CA GLU A 67 -10.55 9.27 -6.51
C GLU A 67 -10.87 10.56 -5.74
N HIS A 68 -12.16 10.83 -5.50
CA HIS A 68 -12.61 12.02 -4.76
C HIS A 68 -12.20 12.03 -3.28
N LEU A 69 -11.91 10.87 -2.70
CA LEU A 69 -11.42 10.73 -1.32
C LEU A 69 -9.91 10.50 -1.23
N SER A 70 -9.21 10.42 -2.37
CA SER A 70 -7.81 9.96 -2.44
C SER A 70 -7.60 8.63 -1.69
N LEU A 71 -8.55 7.72 -1.86
CA LEU A 71 -8.63 6.43 -1.17
C LEU A 71 -8.66 5.29 -2.17
N ILE A 72 -7.95 4.22 -1.86
CA ILE A 72 -8.07 2.93 -2.53
C ILE A 72 -8.31 1.85 -1.48
N VAL A 73 -9.22 0.93 -1.78
CA VAL A 73 -9.58 -0.17 -0.88
C VAL A 73 -9.22 -1.49 -1.52
N LYS A 74 -8.27 -2.20 -0.92
CA LYS A 74 -7.98 -3.60 -1.28
C LYS A 74 -8.86 -4.49 -0.39
N TYR A 75 -9.68 -5.34 -1.00
CA TYR A 75 -10.53 -6.25 -0.24
C TYR A 75 -10.59 -7.63 -0.86
N GLY A 76 -10.84 -8.65 -0.04
CA GLY A 76 -10.87 -10.03 -0.48
C GLY A 76 -10.75 -11.01 0.68
N ARG A 77 -10.75 -12.31 0.37
CA ARG A 77 -10.55 -13.37 1.36
C ARG A 77 -9.07 -13.70 1.50
N ALA A 78 -8.71 -14.31 2.62
CA ALA A 78 -7.41 -14.95 2.77
C ALA A 78 -7.29 -16.13 1.77
N PRO A 79 -6.08 -16.42 1.25
CA PRO A 79 -4.80 -15.78 1.56
C PRO A 79 -4.51 -14.51 0.75
N GLN A 80 -5.40 -14.09 -0.16
CA GLN A 80 -5.08 -13.04 -1.13
C GLN A 80 -5.11 -11.62 -0.55
N VAL A 81 -5.95 -11.40 0.47
CA VAL A 81 -5.97 -10.16 1.25
C VAL A 81 -5.90 -10.54 2.72
N THR A 82 -4.88 -10.02 3.40
CA THR A 82 -4.67 -10.27 4.83
C THR A 82 -4.30 -8.99 5.54
N VAL A 83 -4.70 -8.84 6.81
CA VAL A 83 -4.36 -7.65 7.61
C VAL A 83 -2.85 -7.51 7.83
N ALA A 84 -2.08 -8.60 7.70
CA ALA A 84 -0.62 -8.54 7.72
C ALA A 84 -0.05 -7.55 6.69
N GLU A 85 -0.72 -7.38 5.54
CA GLU A 85 -0.32 -6.39 4.53
C GLU A 85 -0.53 -4.94 5.02
N GLY A 86 -1.68 -4.67 5.66
CA GLY A 86 -1.97 -3.35 6.25
C GLY A 86 -1.03 -3.02 7.41
N GLN A 87 -0.77 -3.99 8.30
CA GLN A 87 0.19 -3.85 9.40
C GLN A 87 1.62 -3.63 8.89
N LEU A 88 2.02 -4.34 7.82
CA LEU A 88 3.32 -4.18 7.19
C LEU A 88 3.51 -2.77 6.64
N LEU A 89 2.54 -2.24 5.88
CA LEU A 89 2.60 -0.85 5.39
C LEU A 89 2.67 0.17 6.53
N TRP A 90 1.81 -0.01 7.54
CA TRP A 90 1.75 0.85 8.70
C TRP A 90 3.08 0.88 9.46
N ALA A 91 3.75 -0.26 9.57
CA ALA A 91 5.07 -0.40 10.18
C ALA A 91 6.18 0.19 9.29
N LEU A 92 6.20 -0.14 8.00
CA LEU A 92 7.19 0.35 7.05
C LEU A 92 7.25 1.87 7.01
N ARG A 93 6.09 2.54 7.00
CA ARG A 93 6.04 4.01 6.98
C ARG A 93 6.69 4.64 8.22
N ARG A 94 6.63 3.97 9.37
CA ARG A 94 7.20 4.45 10.65
C ARG A 94 8.68 4.15 10.78
N VAL A 95 9.07 2.96 10.32
CA VAL A 95 10.41 2.40 10.53
C VAL A 95 11.37 2.81 9.42
N LEU A 96 10.86 3.02 8.20
CA LEU A 96 11.61 3.39 7.00
C LEU A 96 10.93 4.56 6.26
N PRO A 97 10.93 5.78 6.82
CA PRO A 97 10.22 6.93 6.22
C PRO A 97 10.77 7.35 4.85
N THR A 98 11.98 6.92 4.49
CA THR A 98 12.59 7.16 3.17
C THR A 98 11.99 6.28 2.08
N VAL A 99 11.28 5.20 2.43
CA VAL A 99 10.61 4.32 1.47
C VAL A 99 9.21 4.87 1.21
N PRO A 100 8.90 5.27 -0.04
CA PRO A 100 7.59 5.79 -0.37
C PRO A 100 6.57 4.64 -0.36
N VAL A 101 5.80 4.54 0.72
CA VAL A 101 4.69 3.59 0.86
C VAL A 101 3.37 4.35 1.05
N PRO A 102 2.25 3.83 0.52
CA PRO A 102 0.93 4.41 0.78
C PRO A 102 0.66 4.49 2.28
N GLU A 103 0.04 5.58 2.70
CA GLU A 103 -0.50 5.66 4.06
C GLU A 103 -1.67 4.70 4.24
N VAL A 104 -1.73 3.98 5.36
CA VAL A 104 -2.89 3.16 5.71
C VAL A 104 -3.81 3.98 6.59
N TYR A 105 -5.09 4.05 6.23
CA TYR A 105 -6.13 4.77 6.96
C TYR A 105 -6.88 3.85 7.93
N GLY A 106 -6.90 2.55 7.65
CA GLY A 106 -7.47 1.54 8.52
C GLY A 106 -7.67 0.20 7.83
N TRP A 107 -8.25 -0.74 8.55
CA TRP A 107 -8.74 -2.01 8.01
C TRP A 107 -9.88 -2.56 8.85
N THR A 108 -10.68 -3.42 8.24
CA THR A 108 -11.77 -4.13 8.91
C THR A 108 -12.02 -5.49 8.27
N HIS A 109 -12.82 -6.32 8.94
CA HIS A 109 -13.31 -7.59 8.42
C HIS A 109 -14.83 -7.58 8.32
N ASP A 110 -15.34 -8.19 7.24
CA ASP A 110 -16.76 -8.41 7.07
C ASP A 110 -17.00 -9.65 6.21
N ASN A 111 -17.89 -10.55 6.64
CA ASN A 111 -18.25 -11.77 5.92
C ASN A 111 -17.06 -12.63 5.44
N GLY A 112 -16.02 -12.72 6.28
CA GLY A 112 -14.79 -13.47 5.98
C GLY A 112 -13.86 -12.81 4.95
N GLN A 113 -14.12 -11.55 4.60
CA GLN A 113 -13.27 -10.73 3.75
C GLN A 113 -12.56 -9.67 4.60
N GLY A 114 -11.26 -9.46 4.36
CA GLY A 114 -10.53 -8.32 4.88
C GLY A 114 -10.64 -7.13 3.93
N PHE A 115 -10.66 -5.93 4.49
CA PHE A 115 -10.71 -4.65 3.78
C PHE A 115 -9.58 -3.77 4.30
N ILE A 116 -8.69 -3.33 3.42
CA ILE A 116 -7.54 -2.46 3.75
C ILE A 116 -7.77 -1.13 3.04
N TYR A 117 -7.91 -0.07 3.83
CA TYR A 117 -8.12 1.30 3.36
C TYR A 117 -6.79 2.03 3.36
N MET A 118 -6.35 2.49 2.20
CA MET A 118 -5.05 3.12 2.04
C MET A 118 -5.08 4.29 1.05
N GLU A 119 -4.04 5.09 1.08
CA GLU A 119 -3.84 6.23 0.20
C GLU A 119 -3.85 5.80 -1.27
N LEU A 120 -4.66 6.49 -2.07
CA LEU A 120 -4.58 6.37 -3.51
C LEU A 120 -3.43 7.22 -4.03
N VAL A 121 -2.27 6.60 -4.20
CA VAL A 121 -1.09 7.26 -4.76
C VAL A 121 -1.29 7.48 -6.26
N LYS A 122 -1.14 8.73 -6.70
CA LYS A 122 -1.22 9.10 -8.12
C LYS A 122 0.15 8.93 -8.75
N GLY A 123 0.20 8.18 -9.85
CA GLY A 123 1.45 7.93 -10.57
C GLY A 123 1.31 6.82 -11.59
N VAL A 124 2.42 6.53 -12.27
CA VAL A 124 2.52 5.44 -13.23
C VAL A 124 2.96 4.18 -12.49
N THR A 125 2.34 3.05 -12.78
CA THR A 125 2.65 1.80 -12.09
C THR A 125 4.03 1.30 -12.51
N LEU A 126 4.70 0.53 -11.64
CA LEU A 126 5.98 -0.07 -12.02
C LEU A 126 5.84 -0.95 -13.26
N GLU A 127 4.76 -1.74 -13.37
CA GLU A 127 4.46 -2.58 -14.52
C GLU A 127 4.43 -1.78 -15.84
N GLN A 128 3.75 -0.63 -15.85
CA GLN A 128 3.68 0.25 -17.01
C GLN A 128 5.04 0.83 -17.41
N ARG A 129 5.93 1.07 -16.42
CA ARG A 129 7.28 1.59 -16.67
C ARG A 129 8.33 0.50 -16.84
N TRP A 130 8.03 -0.75 -16.49
CA TRP A 130 9.01 -1.82 -16.34
C TRP A 130 9.78 -2.04 -17.64
N GLU A 131 9.09 -2.12 -18.76
CA GLU A 131 9.71 -2.30 -20.08
C GLU A 131 10.59 -1.12 -20.50
N PHE A 132 10.38 0.06 -19.92
CA PHE A 132 11.11 1.30 -20.23
C PHE A 132 12.23 1.62 -19.22
N LEU A 133 12.41 0.81 -18.17
CA LEU A 133 13.52 0.96 -17.22
C LEU A 133 14.81 0.37 -17.78
N ASP A 134 15.91 1.10 -17.62
CA ASP A 134 17.26 0.58 -17.91
C ASP A 134 17.59 -0.64 -17.02
N ARG A 135 18.46 -1.53 -17.50
CA ARG A 135 18.86 -2.74 -16.76
C ARG A 135 19.45 -2.42 -15.40
N THR A 136 20.25 -1.36 -15.31
CA THR A 136 20.84 -0.89 -14.04
C THR A 136 19.77 -0.53 -13.03
N LEU A 137 18.68 0.10 -13.48
CA LEU A 137 17.53 0.42 -12.64
C LEU A 137 16.76 -0.85 -12.29
N LYS A 138 16.47 -1.73 -13.24
CA LYS A 138 15.83 -3.03 -12.96
C LYS A 138 16.57 -3.82 -11.87
N ASP A 139 17.91 -3.87 -11.95
CA ASP A 139 18.75 -4.56 -10.97
C ASP A 139 18.76 -3.88 -9.60
N CYS A 140 18.70 -2.54 -9.55
CA CYS A 140 18.54 -1.79 -8.29
C CYS A 140 17.16 -2.04 -7.64
N TRP A 141 16.10 -2.10 -8.43
CA TRP A 141 14.74 -2.38 -7.97
C TRP A 141 14.59 -3.84 -7.49
N ASN A 142 15.30 -4.78 -8.10
CA ASN A 142 15.25 -6.19 -7.74
C ASN A 142 15.90 -6.53 -6.39
N ASN A 143 16.84 -5.71 -5.90
CA ASN A 143 17.74 -6.15 -4.81
C ASN A 143 17.42 -5.63 -3.40
N ARG A 144 16.46 -4.73 -3.17
CA ARG A 144 16.29 -4.13 -1.81
C ARG A 144 14.85 -3.77 -1.51
N ILE A 145 14.19 -4.56 -0.65
CA ILE A 145 12.92 -4.26 0.06
C ILE A 145 11.67 -4.11 -0.83
N LEU A 146 11.81 -3.49 -2.00
CA LEU A 146 10.76 -3.25 -2.99
C LEU A 146 10.20 -4.55 -3.54
N ASN A 147 10.99 -5.61 -3.71
CA ASN A 147 10.46 -6.90 -4.17
C ASN A 147 9.53 -7.55 -3.13
N PHE A 148 9.78 -7.37 -1.82
CA PHE A 148 8.91 -7.86 -0.74
C PHE A 148 7.59 -7.07 -0.67
N ILE A 149 7.67 -5.75 -0.88
CA ILE A 149 6.51 -4.89 -1.06
C ILE A 149 5.77 -5.32 -2.33
N LEU A 150 6.42 -5.42 -3.49
CA LEU A 150 5.76 -5.80 -4.74
C LEU A 150 5.10 -7.19 -4.68
N HIS A 151 5.70 -8.18 -4.02
CA HIS A 151 5.11 -9.53 -3.91
C HIS A 151 3.89 -9.58 -2.97
N SER A 152 3.92 -8.86 -1.84
CA SER A 152 2.75 -8.73 -0.95
C SER A 152 1.63 -7.94 -1.66
N PHE A 153 2.02 -7.05 -2.56
CA PHE A 153 1.14 -6.19 -3.34
C PHE A 153 0.86 -6.68 -4.76
N SER A 154 1.23 -7.92 -5.14
CA SER A 154 1.06 -8.42 -6.52
C SER A 154 -0.41 -8.46 -7.00
N SER A 155 -1.37 -8.37 -6.09
CA SER A 155 -2.79 -8.19 -6.45
C SER A 155 -3.19 -6.71 -6.60
N CYS A 156 -2.42 -5.80 -6.01
CA CYS A 156 -2.56 -4.36 -6.11
C CYS A 156 -1.65 -3.83 -7.23
N LYS A 157 -2.15 -3.85 -8.47
CA LYS A 157 -1.49 -3.28 -9.66
C LYS A 157 -1.24 -1.75 -9.58
N THR A 158 -1.29 -1.15 -8.41
CA THR A 158 -1.41 0.31 -8.21
C THR A 158 -0.28 0.94 -7.41
N LEU A 159 0.76 0.18 -7.01
CA LEU A 159 1.93 0.80 -6.41
C LEU A 159 2.74 1.54 -7.48
N THR A 160 2.59 2.86 -7.42
CA THR A 160 3.24 3.84 -8.28
C THR A 160 4.65 4.09 -7.81
N THR A 161 5.56 4.31 -8.76
CA THR A 161 6.89 4.86 -8.46
C THR A 161 6.74 6.30 -8.00
N ALA A 162 7.10 6.60 -6.74
CA ALA A 162 7.61 7.94 -6.45
C ALA A 162 8.90 8.14 -7.28
N GLU A 163 9.18 9.38 -7.65
CA GLU A 163 10.34 9.75 -8.48
C GLU A 163 11.62 9.00 -8.09
N PRO A 164 12.48 8.64 -9.06
CA PRO A 164 13.68 7.89 -8.77
C PRO A 164 14.49 8.63 -7.71
N ILE A 165 14.66 8.01 -6.53
CA ILE A 165 15.70 8.41 -5.59
C ILE A 165 17.00 8.23 -6.36
N TYR A 166 17.54 9.34 -6.84
CA TYR A 166 18.84 9.38 -7.51
C TYR A 166 19.83 8.80 -6.51
N CYS A 167 20.42 7.64 -6.85
CA CYS A 167 21.54 7.10 -6.10
C CYS A 167 22.72 8.06 -6.29
N SER A 168 22.81 9.10 -5.46
CA SER A 168 23.98 9.96 -5.42
C SER A 168 25.06 9.27 -4.60
N GLU A 169 25.78 8.35 -5.23
CA GLU A 169 27.16 8.06 -4.82
C GLU A 169 28.08 8.50 -5.96
N LYS A 170 28.42 9.80 -5.92
CA LYS A 170 29.67 10.27 -6.52
C LYS A 170 30.80 9.68 -5.68
N THR A 171 31.33 8.54 -6.11
CA THR A 171 32.73 8.21 -5.81
C THR A 171 33.50 8.42 -7.10
N VAL A 172 33.97 9.65 -7.24
CA VAL A 172 34.94 10.07 -8.25
C VAL A 172 36.19 9.21 -8.05
N TYR A 173 36.52 8.40 -9.06
CA TYR A 173 37.88 7.93 -9.25
C TYR A 173 38.80 9.15 -9.30
N ARG A 174 39.73 9.25 -8.36
CA ARG A 174 40.91 10.09 -8.51
C ARG A 174 42.14 9.20 -8.42
N GLU A 175 42.70 9.03 -9.62
CA GLU A 175 44.09 8.79 -10.02
C GLU A 175 44.79 7.53 -9.51
#